data_AF-A0A4Q2Y3H8-F1
#
_entry.id   AF-A0A4Q2Y3H8-F1
#
_cell.length_a   1.000
_cell.length_b   1.000
_cell.length_c   1.000
_cell.angle_alpha   90.00
_cell.angle_beta   90.00
_cell.angle_gamma   90.00
#
_symmetry.space_group_name_H-M   'P 1'
#
loop_
_entity.id
_entity.type
_entity.pdbx_description
1 polymer ?
#
loop_
_entity_poly.entity_id
_entity_poly.type
_entity_poly.pdbx_seq_one_letter_code
_entity_poly.pdbx_strand_id
1 'polypeptide(L)' 'MLIRNYRPLWNLVAEGFGNHDPGAGRHQGAMPDWDVLHPGRPWAARCAPSKVAEHQTRERISTHWSGLENPV' A
#
# COMPACT_ATOMS: atom_id res chain seq x y z
N MET A 1 18.77 9.43 4.86
CA MET A 1 17.52 10.21 4.67
C MET A 1 16.35 9.34 5.09
N LEU A 2 15.40 9.90 5.84
CA LEU A 2 14.52 9.24 6.83
C LEU A 2 13.88 7.91 6.39
N ILE A 3 13.34 7.81 5.18
CA ILE A 3 12.69 6.57 4.70
C ILE A 3 13.66 5.38 4.72
N ARG A 4 14.92 5.58 4.31
CA ARG A 4 15.93 4.51 4.35
C ARG A 4 16.26 4.08 5.78
N ASN A 5 16.24 5.01 6.73
CA ASN A 5 16.63 4.76 8.11
C ASN A 5 15.50 4.07 8.89
N TYR A 6 14.27 4.54 8.70
CA TYR A 6 13.11 4.07 9.47
C TYR A 6 12.30 3.00 8.75
N ARG A 7 12.54 2.80 7.45
CA ARG A 7 11.85 1.82 6.60
C ARG A 7 10.34 1.75 6.85
N PRO A 8 9.59 2.86 6.81
CA PRO A 8 8.19 2.85 7.26
C PRO A 8 7.31 1.97 6.37
N LEU A 9 6.40 1.22 7.00
CA LEU A 9 5.58 0.19 6.34
C LEU A 9 4.78 0.71 5.13
N TRP A 10 4.15 1.88 5.27
CA TRP A 10 3.34 2.52 4.23
C TRP A 10 4.13 3.10 3.04
N ASN A 11 5.47 3.14 3.15
CA ASN A 11 6.36 3.62 2.09
C ASN A 11 6.97 2.46 1.30
N LEU A 12 7.04 1.27 1.89
CA LEU A 12 7.77 0.13 1.34
C LEU A 12 6.91 -1.10 1.07
N VAL A 13 5.76 -1.24 1.74
CA VAL A 13 4.95 -2.46 1.72
C VAL A 13 3.49 -2.14 1.40
N ALA A 14 2.85 -1.32 2.22
CA ALA A 14 1.44 -0.94 2.05
C ALA A 14 1.36 0.41 1.31
N GLU A 15 1.75 0.41 0.04
CA GLU A 15 1.90 1.63 -0.75
C GLU A 15 0.56 2.33 -1.05
N GLY A 16 0.64 3.65 -1.28
CA GLY A 16 -0.49 4.47 -1.71
C GLY A 16 -1.21 5.24 -0.61
N PHE A 17 -0.70 5.22 0.63
CA PHE A 17 -1.22 6.06 1.72
C PHE A 17 -1.28 7.55 1.32
N GLY A 18 -0.18 8.08 0.78
CA GLY A 18 -0.07 9.49 0.37
C GLY A 18 -0.78 9.86 -0.94
N ASN A 19 -1.50 8.93 -1.58
CA ASN A 19 -2.19 9.19 -2.83
C ASN A 19 -3.43 10.08 -2.62
N HIS A 20 -3.67 10.95 -3.60
CA HIS A 20 -4.88 11.75 -3.72
C HIS A 20 -5.77 11.18 -4.84
N ASP A 21 -7.01 11.68 -4.94
CA ASP A 21 -7.90 11.33 -6.05
C ASP A 21 -7.17 11.57 -7.39
N PRO A 22 -7.02 10.54 -8.24
CA PRO A 22 -6.33 10.68 -9.52
C PRO A 22 -7.11 11.56 -10.51
N GLY A 23 -8.37 11.91 -10.23
CA GLY A 23 -9.19 12.75 -11.08
C GLY A 23 -9.77 12.00 -12.29
N ALA A 24 -10.58 12.71 -13.08
CA ALA A 24 -11.30 12.14 -14.21
C ALA A 24 -10.34 11.46 -15.22
N GLY A 25 -10.71 10.26 -15.69
CA GLY A 25 -9.95 9.51 -16.70
C GLY A 25 -8.79 8.65 -16.20
N ARG A 26 -8.36 8.78 -14.93
CA ARG A 26 -7.24 8.00 -14.38
C ARG A 26 -7.65 6.85 -13.43
N HIS A 27 -8.95 6.61 -13.30
CA HIS A 27 -9.51 5.52 -12.49
C HIS A 27 -9.33 4.12 -13.09
N GLN A 28 -8.78 4.00 -14.31
CA GLN A 28 -8.38 2.70 -14.85
C GLN A 28 -7.14 2.13 -14.14
N GLY A 29 -6.42 2.96 -13.35
CA GLY A 29 -5.35 2.51 -12.49
C GLY A 29 -5.84 1.52 -11.43
N ALA A 30 -4.97 0.61 -11.01
CA ALA A 30 -5.26 -0.33 -9.94
C ALA A 30 -5.46 0.40 -8.61
N MET A 31 -6.39 -0.09 -7.80
CA MET A 31 -6.58 0.34 -6.43
C MET A 31 -5.28 0.14 -5.62
N PRO A 32 -4.81 1.15 -4.89
CA PRO A 32 -3.59 1.03 -4.09
C PRO A 32 -3.70 -0.02 -2.99
N ASP A 33 -2.59 -0.70 -2.67
CA ASP A 33 -2.51 -1.71 -1.62
C ASP A 33 -2.99 -1.18 -0.25
N TRP A 34 -2.72 0.10 0.04
CA TRP A 34 -3.25 0.78 1.22
C TRP A 34 -4.79 0.75 1.28
N ASP A 35 -5.48 1.01 0.17
CA ASP A 35 -6.95 1.06 0.10
C ASP A 35 -7.60 -0.33 0.14
N VAL A 36 -6.87 -1.36 -0.31
CA VAL A 36 -7.30 -2.75 -0.16
C VAL A 36 -7.38 -3.12 1.32
N LEU A 37 -6.37 -2.74 2.11
CA LEU A 37 -6.32 -2.99 3.55
C LEU A 37 -7.22 -2.04 4.36
N HIS A 38 -7.35 -0.79 3.91
CA HIS A 38 -8.06 0.28 4.60
C HIS A 38 -9.09 0.93 3.67
N PRO A 39 -10.23 0.26 3.40
CA PRO A 39 -11.28 0.84 2.60
C PRO A 39 -11.85 2.09 3.29
N GLY A 40 -12.24 3.09 2.50
CA GLY A 40 -12.84 4.32 3.03
C GLY A 40 -12.65 5.56 2.16
N ARG A 41 -11.69 5.55 1.22
CA ARG A 41 -11.53 6.62 0.24
C ARG A 41 -12.51 6.41 -0.94
N PRO A 42 -13.51 7.29 -1.15
CA PRO A 42 -14.53 7.06 -2.19
C PRO A 42 -13.95 6.95 -3.61
N TRP A 43 -12.85 7.66 -3.88
CA TRP A 43 -12.21 7.60 -5.20
C TRP A 43 -11.50 6.26 -5.45
N ALA A 44 -11.01 5.59 -4.42
CA ALA A 44 -10.31 4.32 -4.57
C ALA A 44 -11.28 3.20 -4.97
N ALA A 45 -12.53 3.24 -4.51
CA ALA A 45 -13.57 2.30 -4.92
C ALA A 45 -13.95 2.41 -6.42
N ARG A 46 -13.58 3.51 -7.08
CA ARG A 46 -13.77 3.71 -8.52
C ARG A 46 -12.59 3.20 -9.35
N CYS A 47 -11.47 2.85 -8.71
CA CYS A 47 -10.29 2.32 -9.38
C CYS A 47 -10.53 0.88 -9.86
N ALA A 48 -9.69 0.42 -10.81
CA ALA A 48 -9.67 -0.98 -11.17
C ALA A 48 -9.28 -1.86 -9.96
N PRO A 49 -9.69 -3.14 -9.92
CA PRO A 49 -9.29 -4.06 -8.84
C PRO A 49 -7.78 -4.05 -8.61
N SER A 50 -7.36 -4.17 -7.35
CA SER A 50 -5.93 -4.27 -7.04
C SER A 50 -5.31 -5.49 -7.71
N LYS A 51 -4.04 -5.35 -8.09
CA LYS A 51 -3.23 -6.46 -8.61
C LYS A 51 -2.77 -7.41 -7.50
N VAL A 52 -2.86 -6.98 -6.25
CA VAL A 52 -2.40 -7.70 -5.07
C VAL A 52 -3.60 -7.99 -4.19
N ALA A 53 -3.79 -9.26 -3.83
CA ALA A 53 -4.84 -9.63 -2.91
C ALA A 53 -4.47 -9.22 -1.47
N GLU A 54 -5.48 -8.92 -0.65
CA GLU A 54 -5.27 -8.44 0.73
C GLU A 54 -4.34 -9.34 1.55
N HIS A 55 -4.50 -10.66 1.46
CA HIS A 55 -3.67 -11.63 2.19
C HIS A 55 -2.18 -11.51 1.82
N GLN A 56 -1.86 -11.26 0.55
CA GLN A 56 -0.49 -11.10 0.09
C GLN A 56 0.15 -9.85 0.69
N THR A 57 -0.60 -8.75 0.78
CA THR A 57 -0.12 -7.54 1.45
C THR A 57 0.11 -7.80 2.94
N ARG A 58 -0.76 -8.56 3.60
CA ARG A 58 -0.57 -8.98 5.02
C ARG A 58 0.68 -9.84 5.22
N GLU A 59 0.94 -10.80 4.33
CA GLU A 59 2.17 -11.61 4.36
C GLU A 59 3.43 -10.76 4.20
N ARG A 60 3.39 -9.76 3.30
CA ARG A 60 4.49 -8.81 3.13
C ARG A 60 4.70 -7.95 4.39
N ILE A 61 3.63 -7.54 5.06
CA ILE A 61 3.72 -6.80 6.34
C ILE A 61 4.41 -7.66 7.40
N SER A 62 4.01 -8.94 7.52
CA SER A 62 4.64 -9.90 8.45
C SER A 62 6.13 -10.09 8.14
N THR A 63 6.46 -10.32 6.86
CA THR A 63 7.86 -10.46 6.41
C THR A 63 8.69 -9.21 6.72
N HIS A 64 8.13 -8.03 6.47
CA HIS A 64 8.79 -6.77 6.76
C HIS A 64 9.10 -6.61 8.24
N TRP A 65 8.14 -6.94 9.12
CA TRP A 65 8.33 -6.87 10.56
C TRP A 65 9.41 -7.83 11.06
N SER A 66 9.38 -9.09 10.63
CA SER A 66 10.40 -10.09 10.97
C SER A 66 11.82 -9.67 10.54
N GLY A 67 11.95 -8.95 9.42
CA GLY A 67 13.22 -8.40 8.94
C GLY A 67 13.69 -7.13 9.67
N LEU A 68 12.85 -6.52 10.51
CA LEU A 68 13.26 -5.47 11.44
C LEU A 68 13.84 -6.06 12.74
N GLU A 69 13.30 -7.19 13.20
CA GLU A 69 13.71 -7.86 14.43
C GLU A 69 15.06 -8.59 14.30
N ASN A 70 15.42 -9.04 13.10
CA ASN A 70 16.70 -9.69 12.80
C ASN A 70 17.46 -8.92 11.70
N PRO A 71 18.08 -7.77 12.03
CA PRO A 71 18.96 -7.10 11.07
C PRO A 71 20.20 -7.97 10.84
N VAL A 72 20.41 -8.39 9.58
CA VAL A 72 21.64 -9.05 9.11
C VAL A 72 22.84 -8.15 9.35
#